data_AF-A0A851TAS2-F1
#
_entry.id   AF-A0A851TAS2-F1
#
_cell.length_a   1.000
_cell.length_b   1.000
_cell.length_c   1.000
_cell.angle_alpha   90.00
_cell.angle_beta   90.00
_cell.angle_gamma   90.00
#
_symmetry.space_group_name_H-M   'P 1'
#
loop_
_entity.id
_entity.type
_entity.pdbx_description
1 polymer ?
#
loop_
_entity_poly.entity_id
_entity_poly.type
_entity_poly.pdbx_seq_one_letter_code
_entity_poly.pdbx_strand_id
1 'polypeptide(L)'
;NEDRERAWRASRETKLEPIPNCEACARPTAEEVRGWAQSFDKLMKSPAGRNVFREFLRTEYSEENMLFWLACEELKGECNKHSIDEKARTIYEDYISILSPKEV
;
A
#
# COMPACT_ATOMS: atom_id res chain seq x y z
N ASN A 1 20.11 -13.19 -22.81
CA ASN A 1 20.05 -11.80 -22.29
C ASN A 1 18.70 -11.13 -22.58
N GLU A 2 17.95 -11.53 -23.61
CA GLU A 2 16.59 -11.02 -23.87
C GLU A 2 15.48 -11.96 -23.36
N ASP A 3 15.76 -13.26 -23.27
CA ASP A 3 14.79 -14.25 -22.78
C ASP A 3 14.53 -14.14 -21.27
N ARG A 4 15.54 -13.71 -20.49
CA ARG A 4 15.37 -13.43 -19.05
C ARG A 4 14.46 -12.21 -18.82
N GLU A 5 14.59 -11.16 -19.63
CA GLU A 5 13.75 -9.96 -19.58
C GLU A 5 12.29 -10.26 -19.97
N ARG A 6 12.08 -11.12 -20.99
CA ARG A 6 10.74 -11.59 -21.35
C ARG A 6 10.13 -12.48 -20.28
N ALA A 7 10.92 -13.39 -19.70
CA ALA A 7 10.48 -14.23 -18.59
C ALA A 7 10.13 -13.39 -17.34
N TRP A 8 10.90 -12.33 -17.06
CA TRP A 8 10.61 -11.41 -15.97
C TRP A 8 9.34 -10.59 -16.22
N ARG A 9 9.12 -10.08 -17.44
CA ARG A 9 7.87 -9.40 -17.82
C ARG A 9 6.66 -10.34 -17.79
N ALA A 10 6.77 -11.53 -18.36
CA ALA A 10 5.71 -12.54 -18.33
C ALA A 10 5.38 -12.97 -16.90
N SER A 11 6.38 -13.08 -16.01
CA SER A 11 6.18 -13.40 -14.60
C SER A 11 5.48 -12.28 -13.82
N ARG A 12 5.64 -11.00 -14.20
CA ARG A 12 4.88 -9.86 -13.64
C ARG A 12 3.43 -9.84 -14.12
N GLU A 13 3.21 -10.25 -15.37
CA GLU A 13 1.90 -10.20 -16.02
C GLU A 13 0.98 -11.36 -15.58
N THR A 14 1.55 -12.48 -15.13
CA THR A 14 0.78 -13.69 -14.76
C THR A 14 0.45 -13.76 -13.26
N LYS A 15 0.88 -12.82 -12.41
CA LYS A 15 0.78 -12.94 -10.94
C LYS A 15 0.07 -11.80 -10.20
N LEU A 16 -0.44 -10.79 -10.91
CA LEU A 16 -1.18 -9.71 -10.27
C LEU A 16 -2.67 -10.00 -10.30
N GLU A 17 -3.13 -10.78 -9.32
CA GLU A 17 -4.53 -10.79 -8.91
C GLU A 17 -5.02 -9.34 -8.76
N PRO A 18 -6.25 -9.00 -9.23
CA PRO A 18 -6.79 -7.66 -9.12
C PRO A 18 -6.76 -7.22 -7.66
N ILE A 19 -6.18 -6.03 -7.43
CA ILE A 19 -5.87 -5.52 -6.09
C ILE A 19 -7.15 -5.54 -5.24
N PRO A 20 -7.23 -6.38 -4.20
CA PRO A 20 -8.27 -6.23 -3.20
C PRO A 20 -8.01 -4.89 -2.50
N ASN A 21 -9.03 -4.04 -2.45
CA ASN A 21 -8.99 -2.74 -1.78
C ASN A 21 -8.16 -1.65 -2.49
N CYS A 22 -8.20 -1.57 -3.82
CA CYS A 22 -7.76 -0.35 -4.52
C CYS A 22 -8.74 0.78 -4.21
N GLU A 23 -8.24 1.90 -3.68
CA GLU A 23 -9.10 3.06 -3.41
C GLU A 23 -9.67 3.59 -4.73
N ALA A 24 -10.99 3.76 -4.83
CA ALA A 24 -11.60 4.32 -6.01
C ALA A 24 -11.11 5.76 -6.21
N CYS A 25 -10.41 6.01 -7.32
CA CYS A 25 -9.81 7.32 -7.58
C CYS A 25 -9.93 7.72 -9.06
N ALA A 26 -9.99 9.02 -9.32
CA ALA A 26 -9.86 9.56 -10.67
C ALA A 26 -8.43 9.34 -11.21
N ARG A 27 -8.29 9.34 -12.53
CA ARG A 27 -6.96 9.29 -13.16
C ARG A 27 -6.18 10.55 -12.76
N PRO A 28 -4.96 10.43 -12.20
CA PRO A 28 -4.20 11.57 -11.71
C PRO A 28 -3.76 12.46 -12.87
N THR A 29 -3.64 13.75 -12.61
CA THR A 29 -3.14 14.71 -13.61
C THR A 29 -1.62 14.64 -13.73
N ALA A 30 -1.06 15.11 -14.85
CA ALA A 30 0.40 15.14 -15.02
C ALA A 30 1.09 16.06 -13.98
N GLU A 31 0.41 17.10 -13.52
CA GLU A 31 0.93 17.99 -12.48
C GLU A 31 0.95 17.30 -11.11
N GLU A 32 -0.11 16.59 -10.77
CA GLU A 32 -0.19 15.78 -9.55
C GLU A 32 0.93 14.74 -9.50
N VAL A 33 1.15 14.01 -10.60
CA VAL A 33 2.22 13.01 -10.72
C VAL A 33 3.60 13.65 -10.54
N ARG A 34 3.85 14.83 -11.12
CA ARG A 34 5.10 15.58 -10.87
C ARG A 34 5.24 16.00 -9.41
N GLY A 35 4.13 16.31 -8.76
CA GLY A 35 4.08 16.67 -7.33
C GLY A 35 4.52 15.53 -6.42
N TRP A 36 4.22 14.27 -6.77
CA TRP A 36 4.62 13.10 -5.99
C TRP A 36 6.14 12.96 -5.86
N ALA A 37 6.88 13.19 -6.95
CA ALA A 37 8.34 13.12 -6.94
C ALA A 37 9.00 14.23 -6.10
N GLN A 38 8.28 15.31 -5.82
CA GLN A 38 8.79 16.43 -5.03
C GLN A 38 8.55 16.25 -3.52
N SER A 39 7.57 15.46 -3.13
CA SER A 39 7.19 15.28 -1.73
C SER A 39 6.42 13.98 -1.53
N PHE A 40 6.93 13.15 -0.62
CA PHE A 40 6.26 11.92 -0.22
C PHE A 40 4.88 12.19 0.38
N ASP A 41 4.72 13.27 1.16
CA ASP A 41 3.40 13.66 1.68
C ASP A 41 2.38 13.94 0.56
N LYS A 42 2.81 14.53 -0.57
CA LYS A 42 1.92 14.77 -1.72
C LYS A 42 1.49 13.45 -2.37
N LEU A 43 2.40 12.48 -2.46
CA LEU A 43 2.09 11.12 -2.92
C LEU A 43 1.07 10.46 -1.99
N MET A 44 1.33 10.46 -0.68
CA MET A 44 0.54 9.77 0.32
C MET A 44 -0.85 10.40 0.56
N LYS A 45 -1.01 11.70 0.28
CA LYS A 45 -2.33 12.38 0.32
C LYS A 45 -3.21 12.06 -0.89
N SER A 46 -2.63 11.64 -2.01
CA SER A 46 -3.37 11.27 -3.22
C SER A 46 -3.81 9.80 -3.18
N PRO A 47 -5.11 9.49 -3.29
CA PRO A 47 -5.56 8.10 -3.42
C PRO A 47 -4.94 7.39 -4.63
N ALA A 48 -4.79 8.09 -5.76
CA ALA A 48 -4.11 7.56 -6.94
C ALA A 48 -2.61 7.31 -6.68
N GLY A 49 -1.96 8.24 -5.97
CA GLY A 49 -0.57 8.10 -5.55
C GLY A 49 -0.36 6.88 -4.65
N ARG A 50 -1.22 6.71 -3.65
CA ARG A 50 -1.22 5.54 -2.75
C ARG A 50 -1.39 4.22 -3.50
N ASN A 51 -2.34 4.15 -4.45
CA ASN A 51 -2.54 2.96 -5.27
C ASN A 51 -1.30 2.61 -6.10
N VAL A 52 -0.71 3.59 -6.79
CA VAL A 52 0.52 3.39 -7.59
C VAL A 52 1.70 2.98 -6.70
N PHE A 53 1.84 3.61 -5.53
CA PHE A 53 2.92 3.30 -4.60
C PHE A 53 2.77 1.90 -3.98
N ARG A 54 1.55 1.51 -3.62
CA ARG A 54 1.25 0.14 -3.17
C ARG A 54 1.61 -0.89 -4.24
N GLU A 55 1.25 -0.64 -5.49
CA GLU A 55 1.59 -1.53 -6.60
C GLU A 55 3.11 -1.64 -6.79
N PHE A 56 3.83 -0.52 -6.67
CA PHE A 56 5.29 -0.54 -6.67
C PHE A 56 5.86 -1.42 -5.53
N LEU A 57 5.37 -1.27 -4.30
CA LEU A 57 5.82 -2.08 -3.16
C LEU A 57 5.49 -3.57 -3.31
N ARG A 58 4.39 -3.93 -3.99
CA ARG A 58 4.10 -5.34 -4.33
C ARG A 58 5.18 -5.95 -5.21
N THR A 59 5.75 -5.18 -6.14
CA THR A 59 6.85 -5.66 -6.98
C THR A 59 8.14 -5.87 -6.20
N GLU A 60 8.26 -5.24 -5.03
CA GLU A 60 9.40 -5.35 -4.10
C GLU A 60 9.10 -6.24 -2.88
N TYR A 61 7.95 -6.93 -2.85
CA TYR A 61 7.50 -7.77 -1.73
C TYR A 61 7.46 -7.02 -0.39
N SER A 62 7.06 -5.74 -0.42
CA SER A 62 7.05 -4.85 0.74
C SER A 62 5.72 -4.12 0.93
N GLU A 63 4.63 -4.67 0.38
CA GLU A 63 3.30 -4.03 0.39
C GLU A 63 2.69 -3.91 1.79
N GLU A 64 3.12 -4.74 2.72
CA GLU A 64 2.71 -4.72 4.12
C GLU A 64 2.99 -3.37 4.79
N ASN A 65 4.06 -2.68 4.40
CA ASN A 65 4.37 -1.33 4.90
C ASN A 65 3.26 -0.33 4.60
N MET A 66 2.70 -0.40 3.39
CA MET A 66 1.62 0.48 2.97
C MET A 66 0.30 0.11 3.65
N LEU A 67 0.04 -1.17 3.82
CA LEU A 67 -1.17 -1.66 4.50
C LEU A 67 -1.16 -1.28 5.98
N PHE A 68 -0.01 -1.41 6.65
CA PHE A 68 0.20 -0.96 8.02
C PHE A 68 -0.04 0.54 8.15
N TRP A 69 0.56 1.34 7.26
CA TRP A 69 0.37 2.80 7.28
C TRP A 69 -1.11 3.19 7.13
N LEU A 70 -1.84 2.56 6.20
CA LEU A 70 -3.28 2.80 6.02
C LEU A 70 -4.08 2.45 7.28
N ALA A 71 -3.79 1.30 7.89
CA ALA A 71 -4.46 0.88 9.13
C ALA A 71 -4.20 1.87 10.28
N CYS A 72 -2.98 2.42 10.38
CA CYS A 72 -2.66 3.48 11.35
C CYS A 72 -3.43 4.78 11.08
N GLU A 73 -3.59 5.19 9.82
CA GLU A 73 -4.36 6.39 9.47
C GLU A 73 -5.86 6.21 9.78
N GLU A 74 -6.42 5.03 9.54
CA GLU A 74 -7.79 4.69 9.93
C GLU A 74 -7.98 4.68 11.45
N LEU A 75 -7.01 4.15 12.20
CA LEU A 75 -7.02 4.17 13.66
C LEU A 75 -6.95 5.60 14.20
N LYS A 76 -6.12 6.46 13.60
CA LYS A 76 -5.96 7.87 14.01
C LYS A 76 -7.25 8.68 13.83
N GLY A 77 -8.06 8.34 12.82
CA GLY A 77 -9.36 8.96 12.57
C GLY A 77 -10.50 8.45 13.44
N GLU A 78 -10.30 7.38 14.21
CA GLU A 78 -11.34 6.78 15.03
C GLU A 78 -11.54 7.54 16.35
N CYS A 79 -12.80 7.71 16.75
CA CYS A 79 -13.16 8.41 18.00
C CYS A 79 -13.81 7.45 19.02
N ASN A 80 -14.34 6.31 18.57
CA ASN A 80 -14.97 5.34 19.44
C ASN A 80 -13.91 4.52 20.17
N LYS A 81 -13.85 4.63 21.50
CA LYS A 81 -12.84 3.95 22.33
C LYS A 81 -12.81 2.43 22.17
N HIS A 82 -13.97 1.78 21.99
CA HIS A 82 -14.03 0.34 21.77
C HIS A 82 -13.45 -0.03 20.41
N SER A 83 -13.82 0.70 19.36
CA SER A 83 -13.27 0.48 18.01
C SER A 83 -11.77 0.76 17.95
N ILE A 84 -11.29 1.79 18.67
CA ILE A 84 -9.85 2.07 18.81
C ILE A 84 -9.12 0.85 19.41
N ASP A 85 -9.64 0.29 20.50
CA ASP A 85 -9.03 -0.87 21.16
C ASP A 85 -8.99 -2.09 20.24
N GLU A 86 -10.11 -2.41 19.57
CA GLU A 86 -10.20 -3.51 18.61
C GLU A 86 -9.25 -3.33 17.42
N LYS A 87 -9.23 -2.14 16.81
CA LYS A 87 -8.34 -1.82 15.68
C LYS A 87 -6.88 -1.86 16.11
N ALA A 88 -6.53 -1.31 17.28
CA ALA A 88 -5.17 -1.32 17.80
C ALA A 88 -4.67 -2.75 18.06
N ARG A 89 -5.52 -3.60 18.66
CA ARG A 89 -5.20 -5.02 18.85
C ARG A 89 -4.99 -5.74 17.52
N THR A 90 -5.86 -5.49 16.54
CA THR A 90 -5.76 -6.07 15.20
C THR A 90 -4.46 -5.65 14.51
N ILE A 91 -4.13 -4.36 14.52
CA ILE A 91 -2.87 -3.83 13.94
C ILE A 91 -1.65 -4.46 14.62
N TYR A 92 -1.68 -4.63 15.94
CA TYR A 92 -0.59 -5.27 16.66
C TYR A 92 -0.40 -6.73 16.23
N GLU A 93 -1.48 -7.52 16.21
CA GLU A 93 -1.44 -8.93 15.82
C GLU A 93 -0.99 -9.10 14.36
N ASP A 94 -1.44 -8.23 13.46
CA ASP A 94 -1.21 -8.32 12.03
C ASP A 94 0.12 -7.73 11.55
N TYR A 95 0.77 -6.82 12.30
CA TYR A 95 1.97 -6.10 11.80
C TYR A 95 3.10 -5.94 12.81
N ILE A 96 2.86 -5.95 14.13
CA ILE A 96 3.89 -5.61 15.14
C ILE A 96 4.34 -6.82 15.97
N SER A 97 3.44 -7.77 16.20
CA SER A 97 3.75 -8.99 16.94
C SER A 97 4.91 -9.74 16.27
N ILE A 98 5.83 -10.29 17.07
CA ILE A 98 6.93 -11.16 16.58
C ILE A 98 6.43 -12.45 15.89
N LEU A 99 5.14 -12.76 16.04
CA LEU A 99 4.48 -13.88 15.38
C LEU A 99 3.61 -13.42 14.20
N SER A 100 3.71 -12.15 13.81
CA SER A 100 2.90 -11.57 12.76
C SER A 100 3.21 -12.22 11.41
N PRO A 101 2.17 -12.53 10.60
CA PRO A 101 2.37 -12.97 9.22
C PRO A 101 2.82 -11.85 8.28
N LYS A 102 2.75 -10.59 8.69
CA LYS A 102 3.08 -9.39 7.90
C LYS A 102 3.89 -8.39 8.75
N GLU A 103 4.85 -8.91 9.52
CA GLU A 103 5.72 -8.10 10.39
C GLU A 103 6.39 -6.96 9.60
N VAL A 104 6.37 -5.75 10.15
CA VAL A 104 7.01 -4.54 9.58
C VAL A 104 8.23 -4.07 10.37
#